data_AF-A0A7S3EWX4-F1
#
_entry.id   AF-A0A7S3EWX4-F1
#
_cell.length_a   1.000
_cell.length_b   1.000
_cell.length_c   1.000
_cell.angle_alpha   90.00
_cell.angle_beta   90.00
_cell.angle_gamma   90.00
#
_symmetry.space_group_name_H-M   'P 1'
#
loop_
_entity.id
_entity.type
_entity.pdbx_description
1 polymer ?
#
loop_
_entity_poly.entity_id
_entity_poly.type
_entity_poly.pdbx_seq_one_letter_code
_entity_poly.pdbx_strand_id
1 'polypeptide(L)'
;SVLPNLTMEDARKYIDGSKLQDAISESITTILRERPANPVLRMSELLAAWGPKRYNTLRESPPGAKFKLCVVQFKVPGAKNGGSDKGPDGNRVDSIPIANSVIAAGGACDLVLYDAEDHAAFVETSAKYDALIVRINPGQLSQGTPEGTQKKFDDLMNEYISKGKLVWSSPKIQTQMGAKDALVNIGKLNCGLEDSYAYYSEEELVAGFKKTCAFQPRVIKQNRGSAGGGIWLC
;
A
#
# COMPACT_ATOMS: atom_id res chain seq x y z
N SER A 1 -2.70 19.27 21.90
CA SER A 1 -2.07 18.36 22.87
C SER A 1 -1.10 17.48 22.10
N VAL A 2 0.17 17.48 22.49
CA VAL A 2 1.25 16.71 21.84
C VAL A 2 0.93 15.23 22.02
N LEU A 3 0.71 14.50 20.92
CA LEU A 3 0.63 13.04 20.99
C LEU A 3 2.00 12.52 21.46
N PRO A 4 2.05 11.66 22.49
CA PRO A 4 3.33 11.20 23.03
C PRO A 4 4.09 10.42 21.95
N ASN A 5 5.42 10.58 21.94
CA ASN A 5 6.33 9.82 21.09
C ASN A 5 6.13 8.31 21.36
N LEU A 6 5.38 7.63 20.49
CA LEU A 6 5.26 6.17 20.52
C LEU A 6 6.63 5.56 20.27
N THR A 7 7.18 4.93 21.30
CA THR A 7 8.44 4.20 21.22
C THR A 7 8.23 2.83 20.57
N MET A 8 9.31 2.17 20.13
CA MET A 8 9.26 0.76 19.71
C MET A 8 8.72 -0.15 20.83
N GLU A 9 8.89 0.26 22.09
CA GLU A 9 8.39 -0.44 23.26
C GLU A 9 6.88 -0.25 23.42
N ASP A 10 6.34 0.92 23.09
CA ASP A 10 4.89 1.18 23.07
C ASP A 10 4.21 0.45 21.91
N ALA A 11 4.85 0.37 20.74
CA ALA A 11 4.38 -0.43 19.61
C ALA A 11 4.38 -1.93 19.95
N ARG A 12 5.42 -2.43 20.64
CA ARG A 12 5.47 -3.80 21.14
C ARG A 12 4.39 -4.06 22.19
N LYS A 13 4.21 -3.18 23.18
CA LYS A 13 3.12 -3.29 24.15
C LYS A 13 1.73 -3.25 23.50
N TYR A 14 1.56 -2.47 22.43
CA TYR A 14 0.32 -2.48 21.66
C TYR A 14 0.14 -3.80 20.91
N ILE A 15 1.18 -4.36 20.30
CA ILE A 15 1.12 -5.65 19.59
C ILE A 15 0.91 -6.81 20.57
N ASP A 16 1.70 -6.87 21.65
CA ASP A 16 1.67 -7.90 22.70
C ASP A 16 0.42 -7.79 23.58
N GLY A 17 -0.09 -6.58 23.81
CA GLY A 17 -1.31 -6.31 24.57
C GLY A 17 -2.59 -6.34 23.71
N SER A 18 -2.45 -6.21 22.40
CA SER A 18 -3.54 -6.49 21.48
C SER A 18 -3.69 -8.00 21.38
N LYS A 19 -4.92 -8.49 21.56
CA LYS A 19 -5.30 -9.87 21.20
C LYS A 19 -5.12 -10.17 19.71
N LEU A 20 -4.44 -9.32 18.93
CA LEU A 20 -4.21 -9.48 17.51
C LEU A 20 -3.20 -10.60 17.25
N GLN A 21 -2.11 -10.68 18.02
CA GLN A 21 -1.18 -11.80 17.88
C GLN A 21 -1.85 -13.12 18.25
N ASP A 22 -2.59 -13.14 19.36
CA ASP A 22 -3.36 -14.31 19.78
C ASP A 22 -4.44 -14.67 18.76
N ALA A 23 -5.22 -13.71 18.26
CA ALA A 23 -6.26 -13.94 17.27
C ALA A 23 -5.70 -14.40 15.92
N ILE A 24 -4.55 -13.86 15.49
CA ILE A 24 -3.85 -14.32 14.28
C ILE A 24 -3.32 -15.73 14.51
N SER A 25 -2.70 -16.00 15.66
CA SER A 25 -2.14 -17.31 16.00
C SER A 25 -3.23 -18.37 16.15
N GLU A 26 -4.37 -18.02 16.75
CA GLU A 26 -5.55 -18.85 16.91
C GLU A 26 -6.24 -19.08 15.56
N SER A 27 -6.33 -18.05 14.70
CA SER A 27 -6.83 -18.19 13.32
C SER A 27 -5.93 -19.08 12.48
N ILE A 28 -4.60 -18.90 12.54
CA ILE A 28 -3.62 -19.75 11.86
C ILE A 28 -3.69 -21.18 12.38
N THR A 29 -3.76 -21.37 13.70
CA THR A 29 -3.86 -22.69 14.33
C THR A 29 -5.17 -23.38 13.96
N THR A 30 -6.27 -22.63 13.86
CA THR A 30 -7.57 -23.13 13.38
C THR A 30 -7.47 -23.54 11.92
N ILE A 31 -6.91 -22.69 11.05
CA ILE A 31 -6.66 -23.01 9.63
C ILE A 31 -5.77 -24.25 9.47
N LEU A 32 -4.76 -24.43 10.34
CA LEU A 32 -3.84 -25.56 10.30
C LEU A 32 -4.45 -26.85 10.87
N ARG A 33 -5.30 -26.76 11.90
CA ARG A 33 -6.03 -27.90 12.49
C ARG A 33 -7.19 -28.36 11.63
N GLU A 34 -7.90 -27.43 11.02
CA GLU A 34 -9.01 -27.68 10.10
C GLU A 34 -8.52 -27.89 8.67
N ARG A 35 -7.20 -28.07 8.46
CA ARG A 35 -6.60 -28.22 7.14
C ARG A 35 -7.32 -29.34 6.40
N PRO A 36 -8.11 -29.01 5.35
CA PRO A 36 -8.89 -30.01 4.66
C PRO A 36 -7.94 -30.91 3.87
N ALA A 37 -8.34 -32.18 3.70
CA ALA A 37 -7.60 -33.18 2.95
C ALA A 37 -7.21 -32.70 1.53
N ASN A 38 -7.95 -31.73 0.99
CA ASN A 38 -7.62 -31.03 -0.24
C ASN A 38 -7.64 -29.49 -0.05
N PRO A 39 -6.49 -28.86 0.26
CA PRO A 39 -6.39 -27.42 0.51
C PRO A 39 -6.69 -26.57 -0.74
N VAL A 40 -6.55 -27.14 -1.93
CA VAL A 40 -6.88 -26.47 -3.20
C VAL A 40 -8.39 -26.37 -3.39
N LEU A 41 -9.14 -27.43 -3.05
CA LEU A 41 -10.60 -27.42 -3.12
C LEU A 41 -11.19 -26.44 -2.11
N ARG A 42 -10.68 -26.38 -0.87
CA ARG A 42 -11.15 -25.40 0.11
C ARG A 42 -10.80 -23.96 -0.26
N MET A 43 -9.63 -23.71 -0.84
CA MET A 43 -9.31 -22.40 -1.41
C MET A 43 -10.30 -22.05 -2.53
N SER A 44 -10.67 -23.01 -3.38
CA SER A 44 -11.69 -22.79 -4.43
C SER A 44 -13.09 -22.53 -3.84
N GLU A 45 -13.47 -23.19 -2.76
CA GLU A 45 -14.73 -22.97 -2.03
C GLU A 45 -14.73 -21.61 -1.30
N LEU A 46 -13.63 -21.22 -0.68
CA LEU A 46 -13.45 -19.90 -0.05
C LEU A 46 -13.51 -18.78 -1.09
N LEU A 47 -12.85 -18.97 -2.23
CA LEU A 47 -12.91 -18.05 -3.38
C LEU A 47 -14.32 -18.01 -3.98
N ALA A 48 -15.06 -19.13 -3.98
CA ALA A 48 -16.45 -19.19 -4.40
C ALA A 48 -17.42 -18.53 -3.38
N ALA A 49 -17.15 -18.67 -2.09
CA ALA A 49 -17.88 -18.02 -0.99
C ALA A 49 -17.63 -16.51 -0.93
N TRP A 50 -16.48 -16.04 -1.42
CA TRP A 50 -16.20 -14.62 -1.69
C TRP A 50 -17.00 -14.05 -2.87
N GLY A 51 -17.86 -14.86 -3.49
CA GLY A 51 -18.92 -14.44 -4.37
C GLY A 51 -18.47 -13.87 -5.72
N PRO A 52 -19.28 -14.04 -6.79
CA PRO A 52 -19.03 -13.41 -8.09
C PRO A 52 -19.22 -11.88 -8.08
N LYS A 53 -19.65 -11.29 -6.95
CA LYS A 53 -20.04 -9.88 -6.89
C LYS A 53 -18.83 -9.01 -6.54
N ARG A 54 -17.99 -8.72 -7.53
CA ARG A 54 -17.08 -7.56 -7.43
C ARG A 54 -17.93 -6.32 -7.18
N TYR A 55 -17.78 -5.71 -6.02
CA TYR A 55 -18.40 -4.43 -5.71
C TYR A 55 -17.57 -3.32 -6.38
N ASN A 56 -17.66 -3.24 -7.72
CA ASN A 56 -17.07 -2.19 -8.54
C ASN A 56 -17.96 -0.94 -8.61
N THR A 57 -18.97 -0.87 -7.75
CA THR A 57 -19.80 0.31 -7.55
C THR A 57 -19.56 0.79 -6.13
N LEU A 58 -19.23 2.07 -5.99
CA LEU A 58 -19.12 2.72 -4.69
C LEU A 58 -20.49 2.68 -4.01
N ARG A 59 -20.53 2.19 -2.77
CA ARG A 59 -21.75 2.16 -1.96
C ARG A 59 -22.06 3.55 -1.42
N GLU A 60 -23.31 3.75 -1.04
CA GLU A 60 -23.68 4.94 -0.28
C GLU A 60 -23.07 4.86 1.13
N SER A 61 -22.53 5.98 1.59
CA SER A 61 -22.02 6.09 2.96
C SER A 61 -23.19 6.09 3.96
N PRO A 62 -23.05 5.43 5.13
CA PRO A 62 -24.11 5.41 6.13
C PRO A 62 -24.41 6.82 6.66
N PRO A 63 -25.69 7.17 6.89
CA PRO A 63 -26.05 8.46 7.44
C PRO A 63 -25.47 8.60 8.85
N GLY A 64 -24.91 9.78 9.16
CA GLY A 64 -24.33 10.05 10.48
C GLY A 64 -23.00 9.33 10.76
N ALA A 65 -22.30 8.83 9.74
CA ALA A 65 -20.96 8.27 9.90
C ALA A 65 -20.05 9.20 10.71
N LYS A 66 -19.50 8.68 11.81
CA LYS A 66 -18.65 9.46 12.72
C LYS A 66 -17.35 9.91 12.06
N PHE A 67 -16.79 9.07 11.19
CA PHE A 67 -15.55 9.33 10.49
C PHE A 67 -15.77 9.32 8.99
N LYS A 68 -15.19 10.30 8.31
CA LYS A 68 -15.22 10.47 6.86
C LYS A 68 -13.82 10.32 6.31
N LEU A 69 -13.62 9.35 5.44
CA LEU A 69 -12.33 9.07 4.80
C LEU A 69 -12.42 9.34 3.31
N CYS A 70 -11.28 9.52 2.64
CA CYS A 70 -11.25 9.44 1.19
C CYS A 70 -10.15 8.53 0.70
N VAL A 71 -10.42 7.82 -0.39
CA VAL A 71 -9.40 7.17 -1.20
C VAL A 71 -8.90 8.19 -2.21
N VAL A 72 -7.65 8.59 -2.07
CA VAL A 72 -7.01 9.57 -2.97
C VAL A 72 -6.46 8.84 -4.17
N GLN A 73 -6.82 9.33 -5.35
CA GLN A 73 -6.43 8.78 -6.64
C GLN A 73 -5.71 9.86 -7.47
N PHE A 74 -4.98 9.43 -8.49
CA PHE A 74 -4.35 10.33 -9.45
C PHE A 74 -4.38 9.71 -10.84
N LYS A 75 -4.61 10.51 -11.87
CA LYS A 75 -4.57 10.08 -13.28
C LYS A 75 -3.37 10.72 -13.95
N VAL A 76 -2.47 9.91 -14.50
CA VAL A 76 -1.32 10.40 -15.26
C VAL A 76 -1.83 11.10 -16.52
N PRO A 77 -1.48 12.39 -16.74
CA PRO A 77 -1.90 13.13 -17.93
C PRO A 77 -1.55 12.40 -19.23
N GLY A 78 -2.51 12.34 -20.16
CA GLY A 78 -2.35 11.68 -21.46
C GLY A 78 -2.32 10.13 -21.42
N ALA A 79 -2.28 9.50 -20.25
CA ALA A 79 -2.27 8.04 -20.15
C ALA A 79 -3.67 7.45 -20.38
N LYS A 80 -3.76 6.34 -21.11
CA LYS A 80 -5.00 5.57 -21.28
C LYS A 80 -5.58 5.21 -19.90
N ASN A 81 -6.86 5.50 -19.69
CA ASN A 81 -7.58 5.34 -18.42
C ASN A 81 -6.94 6.07 -17.21
N GLY A 82 -5.95 6.95 -17.42
CA GLY A 82 -5.19 7.63 -16.37
C GLY A 82 -4.02 6.83 -15.78
N GLY A 83 -3.61 5.73 -16.41
CA GLY A 83 -2.45 4.92 -15.99
C GLY A 83 -2.64 3.42 -16.22
N SER A 84 -1.53 2.68 -16.31
CA SER A 84 -1.54 1.21 -16.49
C SER A 84 -2.12 0.45 -15.30
N ASP A 85 -2.23 1.09 -14.14
CA ASP A 85 -2.80 0.55 -12.92
C ASP A 85 -4.34 0.67 -12.84
N LYS A 86 -4.98 1.22 -13.87
CA LYS A 86 -6.41 1.60 -13.85
C LYS A 86 -7.25 0.80 -14.83
N GLY A 87 -8.47 0.47 -14.38
CA GLY A 87 -9.50 -0.16 -15.19
C GLY A 87 -10.18 0.83 -16.15
N PRO A 88 -11.13 0.35 -16.97
CA PRO A 88 -11.91 1.19 -17.89
C PRO A 88 -12.73 2.29 -17.20
N ASP A 89 -13.05 2.13 -15.92
CA ASP A 89 -13.72 3.11 -15.08
C ASP A 89 -12.79 4.23 -14.58
N GLY A 90 -11.48 4.13 -14.90
CA GLY A 90 -10.46 5.09 -14.50
C GLY A 90 -10.08 5.01 -13.02
N ASN A 91 -10.50 3.96 -12.30
CA ASN A 91 -10.06 3.67 -10.94
C ASN A 91 -9.02 2.55 -10.96
N ARG A 92 -8.21 2.48 -9.90
CA ARG A 92 -7.49 1.23 -9.63
C ARG A 92 -8.50 0.16 -9.25
N VAL A 93 -8.16 -1.10 -9.57
CA VAL A 93 -9.00 -2.27 -9.23
C VAL A 93 -9.29 -2.36 -7.72
N ASP A 94 -8.43 -1.77 -6.88
CA ASP A 94 -8.54 -1.77 -5.43
C ASP A 94 -9.24 -0.55 -4.82
N SER A 95 -9.40 0.56 -5.56
CA SER A 95 -9.94 1.82 -4.99
C SER A 95 -11.36 1.66 -4.44
N ILE A 96 -12.27 1.09 -5.24
CA ILE A 96 -13.67 0.92 -4.85
C ILE A 96 -13.82 -0.14 -3.73
N PRO A 97 -13.17 -1.32 -3.81
CA PRO A 97 -13.17 -2.26 -2.69
C PRO A 97 -12.66 -1.66 -1.36
N ILE A 98 -11.62 -0.83 -1.40
CA ILE A 98 -11.11 -0.15 -0.20
C ILE A 98 -12.17 0.80 0.36
N ALA A 99 -12.73 1.69 -0.47
CA ALA A 99 -13.76 2.62 -0.02
C ALA A 99 -15.00 1.90 0.54
N ASN A 100 -15.43 0.84 -0.15
CA ASN A 100 -16.54 0.00 0.31
C ASN A 100 -16.25 -0.74 1.62
N SER A 101 -14.98 -1.02 1.93
CA SER A 101 -14.59 -1.63 3.21
C SER A 101 -14.69 -0.64 4.37
N VAL A 102 -14.33 0.63 4.13
CA VAL A 102 -14.56 1.71 5.11
C VAL A 102 -16.06 1.90 5.37
N ILE A 103 -16.86 1.89 4.30
CA ILE A 103 -18.32 2.00 4.38
C ILE A 103 -18.93 0.82 5.15
N ALA A 104 -18.49 -0.40 4.86
CA ALA A 104 -18.93 -1.60 5.57
C ALA A 104 -18.56 -1.57 7.06
N ALA A 105 -17.46 -0.91 7.43
CA ALA A 105 -17.05 -0.71 8.82
C ALA A 105 -17.81 0.41 9.54
N GLY A 106 -18.75 1.08 8.87
CA GLY A 106 -19.58 2.17 9.44
C GLY A 106 -19.01 3.58 9.26
N GLY A 107 -17.90 3.73 8.52
CA GLY A 107 -17.38 5.04 8.11
C GLY A 107 -18.05 5.56 6.84
N ALA A 108 -17.85 6.83 6.51
CA ALA A 108 -18.13 7.35 5.17
C ALA A 108 -16.84 7.32 4.34
N CYS A 109 -16.94 7.04 3.04
CA CYS A 109 -15.77 7.07 2.18
C CYS A 109 -16.07 7.52 0.75
N ASP A 110 -15.29 8.49 0.28
CA ASP A 110 -15.37 9.02 -1.07
C ASP A 110 -14.10 8.70 -1.86
N LEU A 111 -14.23 8.69 -3.19
CA LEU A 111 -13.09 8.65 -4.10
C LEU A 111 -12.74 10.09 -4.49
N VAL A 112 -11.54 10.55 -4.16
CA VAL A 112 -11.09 11.93 -4.46
C VAL A 112 -9.92 11.87 -5.43
N LEU A 113 -10.05 12.56 -6.56
CA LEU A 113 -8.98 12.69 -7.54
C LEU A 113 -8.10 13.89 -7.19
N TYR A 114 -6.79 13.68 -7.13
CA TYR A 114 -5.82 14.77 -7.12
C TYR A 114 -5.61 15.27 -8.54
N ASP A 115 -5.84 16.57 -8.75
CA ASP A 115 -5.47 17.28 -9.97
C ASP A 115 -4.19 18.09 -9.71
N ALA A 116 -3.17 17.89 -10.54
CA ALA A 116 -1.90 18.60 -10.41
C ALA A 116 -2.03 20.08 -10.78
N GLU A 117 -2.99 20.43 -11.64
CA GLU A 117 -3.25 21.81 -12.07
C GLU A 117 -4.11 22.58 -11.07
N ASP A 118 -4.93 21.88 -10.28
CA ASP A 118 -5.83 22.48 -9.27
C ASP A 118 -5.61 21.90 -7.86
N HIS A 119 -4.40 22.14 -7.35
CA HIS A 119 -4.05 21.76 -5.98
C HIS A 119 -4.94 22.43 -4.93
N ALA A 120 -5.43 23.65 -5.17
CA ALA A 120 -6.22 24.40 -4.21
C ALA A 120 -7.60 23.76 -3.98
N ALA A 121 -8.28 23.34 -5.06
CA ALA A 121 -9.53 22.60 -4.95
C ALA A 121 -9.34 21.26 -4.24
N PHE A 122 -8.21 20.58 -4.48
CA PHE A 122 -7.89 19.37 -3.73
C PHE A 122 -7.74 19.66 -2.24
N VAL A 123 -6.97 20.68 -1.84
CA VAL A 123 -6.81 21.08 -0.43
C VAL A 123 -8.16 21.37 0.23
N GLU A 124 -9.04 22.12 -0.43
CA GLU A 124 -10.38 22.43 0.09
C GLU A 124 -11.20 21.15 0.28
N THR A 125 -11.17 20.25 -0.70
CA THR A 125 -11.91 18.99 -0.67
C THR A 125 -11.37 18.05 0.39
N SER A 126 -10.05 17.80 0.39
CA SER A 126 -9.40 16.86 1.30
C SER A 126 -9.37 17.35 2.76
N ALA A 127 -9.53 18.66 2.99
CA ALA A 127 -9.64 19.22 4.34
C ALA A 127 -10.88 18.72 5.08
N LYS A 128 -11.92 18.27 4.37
CA LYS A 128 -13.22 17.83 4.94
C LYS A 128 -13.19 16.40 5.51
N TYR A 129 -12.14 15.63 5.25
CA TYR A 129 -12.00 14.23 5.69
C TYR A 129 -11.10 14.09 6.92
N ASP A 130 -11.39 13.11 7.75
CA ASP A 130 -10.63 12.75 8.96
C ASP A 130 -9.35 11.97 8.62
N ALA A 131 -9.38 11.18 7.54
CA ALA A 131 -8.21 10.44 7.06
C ALA A 131 -8.21 10.21 5.54
N LEU A 132 -7.01 10.06 4.99
CA LEU A 132 -6.76 9.90 3.57
C LEU A 132 -6.06 8.56 3.30
N ILE A 133 -6.63 7.76 2.40
CA ILE A 133 -6.03 6.52 1.90
C ILE A 133 -5.46 6.81 0.50
N VAL A 134 -4.17 7.07 0.43
CA VAL A 134 -3.44 7.40 -0.80
C VAL A 134 -3.20 6.15 -1.63
N ARG A 135 -3.86 6.08 -2.80
CA ARG A 135 -3.71 5.04 -3.82
C ARG A 135 -3.07 5.60 -5.09
N ILE A 136 -2.03 6.41 -4.92
CA ILE A 136 -1.20 6.94 -6.00
C ILE A 136 0.10 6.12 -6.02
N ASN A 137 0.50 5.60 -7.19
CA ASN A 137 1.78 4.89 -7.27
C ASN A 137 2.95 5.90 -7.16
N PRO A 138 4.04 5.52 -6.47
CA PRO A 138 5.24 6.35 -6.42
C PRO A 138 5.71 6.77 -7.82
N GLY A 139 6.03 8.05 -7.98
CA GLY A 139 6.51 8.62 -9.24
C GLY A 139 5.42 8.98 -10.27
N GLN A 140 4.15 8.63 -10.05
CA GLN A 140 3.08 9.07 -10.96
C GLN A 140 2.89 10.59 -10.94
N LEU A 141 3.05 11.24 -9.78
CA LEU A 141 2.96 12.70 -9.63
C LEU A 141 4.15 13.47 -10.23
N SER A 142 5.04 12.78 -10.93
CA SER A 142 6.14 13.39 -11.70
C SER A 142 6.02 13.09 -13.20
N GLN A 143 4.96 12.39 -13.62
CA GLN A 143 4.74 12.01 -15.01
C GLN A 143 3.74 12.97 -15.65
N GLY A 144 4.23 13.86 -16.53
CA GLY A 144 3.36 14.76 -17.29
C GLY A 144 2.68 15.85 -16.46
N THR A 145 3.15 16.12 -15.25
CA THR A 145 2.66 17.16 -14.34
C THR A 145 3.67 18.29 -14.20
N PRO A 146 3.28 19.48 -13.70
CA PRO A 146 4.20 20.56 -13.38
C PRO A 146 5.34 20.10 -12.46
N GLU A 147 6.51 20.71 -12.61
CA GLU A 147 7.66 20.44 -11.74
C GLU A 147 7.30 20.71 -10.26
N GLY A 148 7.75 19.82 -9.36
CA GLY A 148 7.47 19.92 -7.93
C GLY A 148 6.09 19.40 -7.49
N THR A 149 5.26 18.88 -8.39
CA THR A 149 3.92 18.34 -8.06
C THR A 149 3.98 17.27 -6.95
N GLN A 150 4.89 16.30 -7.05
CA GLN A 150 5.10 15.28 -6.01
C GLN A 150 5.42 15.92 -4.64
N LYS A 151 6.38 16.86 -4.61
CA LYS A 151 6.76 17.54 -3.37
C LYS A 151 5.59 18.31 -2.78
N LYS A 152 4.85 19.06 -3.60
CA LYS A 152 3.68 19.83 -3.17
C LYS A 152 2.60 18.95 -2.56
N PHE A 153 2.34 17.78 -3.15
CA PHE A 153 1.42 16.79 -2.61
C PHE A 153 1.94 16.21 -1.27
N ASP A 154 3.21 15.82 -1.20
CA ASP A 154 3.81 15.26 0.01
C ASP A 154 3.84 16.26 1.17
N ASP A 155 4.13 17.54 0.89
CA ASP A 155 4.08 18.63 1.87
C ASP A 155 2.67 18.75 2.48
N LEU A 156 1.62 18.73 1.65
CA LEU A 156 0.22 18.74 2.12
C LEU A 156 -0.11 17.52 2.98
N MET A 157 0.31 16.32 2.57
CA MET A 157 0.10 15.11 3.36
C MET A 157 0.79 15.20 4.72
N ASN A 158 2.01 15.74 4.78
CA ASN A 158 2.73 15.96 6.03
C ASN A 158 2.07 17.05 6.89
N GLU A 159 1.50 18.09 6.29
CA GLU A 159 0.69 19.09 6.99
C GLU A 159 -0.57 18.47 7.63
N TYR A 160 -1.25 17.58 6.93
CA TYR A 160 -2.38 16.84 7.50
C TYR A 160 -1.97 15.94 8.66
N ILE A 161 -0.85 15.24 8.54
CA ILE A 161 -0.29 14.43 9.62
C ILE A 161 0.05 15.32 10.83
N SER A 162 0.67 16.49 10.63
CA SER A 162 1.02 17.39 11.73
C SER A 162 -0.21 17.99 12.43
N LYS A 163 -1.33 18.10 11.72
CA LYS A 163 -2.65 18.48 12.25
C LYS A 163 -3.41 17.31 12.90
N GLY A 164 -2.83 16.11 12.94
CA GLY A 164 -3.42 14.93 13.58
C GLY A 164 -4.35 14.09 12.69
N LYS A 165 -4.44 14.39 11.39
CA LYS A 165 -5.13 13.52 10.44
C LYS A 165 -4.30 12.28 10.12
N LEU A 166 -4.98 11.19 9.77
CA LEU A 166 -4.30 9.96 9.35
C LEU A 166 -4.13 9.96 7.84
N VAL A 167 -2.92 9.65 7.36
CA VAL A 167 -2.60 9.52 5.93
C VAL A 167 -1.94 8.17 5.69
N TRP A 168 -2.56 7.33 4.85
CA TRP A 168 -2.12 5.97 4.58
C TRP A 168 -1.83 5.72 3.10
N SER A 169 -0.62 5.40 2.71
CA SER A 169 0.63 5.49 3.48
C SER A 169 1.16 6.93 3.53
N SER A 170 1.76 7.33 4.66
CA SER A 170 2.41 8.64 4.77
C SER A 170 3.59 8.79 3.80
N PRO A 171 3.97 10.02 3.42
CA PRO A 171 5.10 10.25 2.51
C PRO A 171 6.42 9.61 2.98
N LYS A 172 6.67 9.64 4.29
CA LYS A 172 7.84 8.98 4.91
C LYS A 172 7.84 7.47 4.64
N ILE A 173 6.72 6.81 4.90
CA ILE A 173 6.60 5.36 4.69
C ILE A 173 6.70 5.02 3.20
N GLN A 174 6.11 5.81 2.31
CA GLN A 174 6.26 5.61 0.87
C GLN A 174 7.71 5.74 0.40
N THR A 175 8.46 6.70 0.95
CA THR A 175 9.88 6.88 0.63
C THR A 175 10.73 5.72 1.11
N GLN A 176 10.49 5.26 2.35
CA GLN A 176 11.28 4.20 3.00
C GLN A 176 10.95 2.79 2.47
N MET A 177 9.68 2.51 2.22
CA MET A 177 9.20 1.17 1.79
C MET A 177 9.05 1.05 0.27
N GLY A 178 9.20 2.15 -0.48
CA GLY A 178 9.07 2.17 -1.93
C GLY A 178 10.29 1.62 -2.68
N ALA A 179 11.42 1.41 -1.99
CA ALA A 179 12.62 0.81 -2.53
C ALA A 179 12.74 -0.66 -2.07
N LYS A 180 13.34 -1.51 -2.92
CA LYS A 180 13.49 -2.95 -2.64
C LYS A 180 14.62 -3.25 -1.66
N ASP A 181 15.52 -2.31 -1.41
CA ASP A 181 16.50 -2.36 -0.32
C ASP A 181 15.86 -2.55 1.06
N ALA A 182 14.60 -2.12 1.24
CA ALA A 182 13.80 -2.46 2.41
C ALA A 182 13.73 -3.97 2.67
N LEU A 183 13.73 -4.80 1.60
CA LEU A 183 13.73 -6.27 1.72
C LEU A 183 15.05 -6.82 2.27
N VAL A 184 16.17 -6.15 1.96
CA VAL A 184 17.49 -6.48 2.52
C VAL A 184 17.53 -6.12 4.01
N ASN A 185 16.98 -4.96 4.38
CA ASN A 185 16.95 -4.50 5.76
C ASN A 185 16.11 -5.40 6.69
N ILE A 186 15.06 -6.04 6.16
CA ILE A 186 14.24 -7.00 6.92
C ILE A 186 14.76 -8.44 6.87
N GLY A 187 15.90 -8.71 6.21
CA GLY A 187 16.36 -10.08 5.95
C GLY A 187 16.49 -10.96 7.20
N LYS A 188 16.74 -10.36 8.36
CA LYS A 188 16.87 -11.05 9.67
C LYS A 188 15.56 -11.19 10.46
N LEU A 189 14.44 -10.67 9.95
CA LEU A 189 13.13 -10.88 10.57
C LEU A 189 12.60 -12.27 10.18
N ASN A 190 11.64 -12.81 10.94
CA ASN A 190 11.07 -14.14 10.66
C ASN A 190 10.37 -14.25 9.28
N CYS A 191 9.96 -13.12 8.69
CA CYS A 191 9.41 -13.04 7.34
C CYS A 191 10.43 -12.55 6.29
N GLY A 192 11.65 -12.25 6.74
CA GLY A 192 12.75 -11.83 5.91
C GLY A 192 13.35 -12.98 5.12
N LEU A 193 14.13 -12.61 4.11
CA LEU A 193 14.87 -13.56 3.30
C LEU A 193 16.36 -13.19 3.38
N GLU A 194 17.11 -13.92 4.20
CA GLU A 194 18.53 -13.63 4.53
C GLU A 194 19.45 -13.58 3.30
N ASP A 195 19.08 -14.24 2.21
CA ASP A 195 19.83 -14.26 0.96
C ASP A 195 19.40 -13.13 -0.01
N SER A 196 18.74 -12.08 0.48
CA SER A 196 18.47 -10.86 -0.28
C SER A 196 19.62 -9.86 -0.17
N TYR A 197 20.15 -9.40 -1.30
CA TYR A 197 21.28 -8.47 -1.35
C TYR A 197 20.96 -7.25 -2.22
N ALA A 198 21.57 -6.12 -1.88
CA ALA A 198 21.57 -4.90 -2.70
C ALA A 198 23.01 -4.62 -3.15
N TYR A 199 23.17 -4.29 -4.43
CA TYR A 199 24.46 -3.96 -5.04
C TYR A 199 24.38 -2.54 -5.60
N TYR A 200 25.34 -1.70 -5.26
CA TYR A 200 25.37 -0.30 -5.68
C TYR A 200 26.51 0.02 -6.65
N SER A 201 27.42 -0.94 -6.86
CA SER A 201 28.43 -0.90 -7.91
C SER A 201 28.40 -2.15 -8.80
N GLU A 202 28.99 -2.05 -9.99
CA GLU A 202 29.14 -3.17 -10.92
C GLU A 202 30.00 -4.29 -10.31
N GLU A 203 31.08 -3.92 -9.62
CA GLU A 203 32.01 -4.87 -8.99
C GLU A 203 31.32 -5.69 -7.90
N GLU A 204 30.53 -5.04 -7.04
CA GLU A 204 29.74 -5.70 -6.01
C GLU A 204 28.72 -6.67 -6.61
N LEU A 205 28.04 -6.23 -7.69
CA LEU A 205 27.08 -7.06 -8.40
C LEU A 205 27.76 -8.29 -9.00
N VAL A 206 28.85 -8.13 -9.76
CA VAL A 206 29.54 -9.26 -10.40
C VAL A 206 30.03 -10.26 -9.36
N ALA A 207 30.65 -9.79 -8.28
CA ALA A 207 31.19 -10.66 -7.24
C ALA A 207 30.08 -11.38 -6.45
N GLY A 208 29.09 -10.62 -5.96
CA GLY A 208 28.01 -11.15 -5.14
C GLY A 208 27.03 -12.02 -5.93
N PHE A 209 26.68 -11.60 -7.15
CA PHE A 209 25.78 -12.34 -8.01
C PHE A 209 26.36 -13.69 -8.42
N LYS A 210 27.62 -13.75 -8.88
CA LYS A 210 28.29 -15.03 -9.22
C LYS A 210 28.31 -16.01 -8.03
N LYS A 211 28.55 -15.49 -6.82
CA LYS A 211 28.54 -16.31 -5.61
C LYS A 211 27.16 -16.89 -5.33
N THR A 212 26.11 -16.10 -5.48
CA THR A 212 24.74 -16.51 -5.13
C THR A 212 24.08 -17.38 -6.22
N CYS A 213 24.35 -17.12 -7.50
CA CYS A 213 23.78 -17.89 -8.61
C CYS A 213 24.36 -19.31 -8.73
N ALA A 214 25.51 -19.59 -8.10
CA ALA A 214 26.09 -20.93 -8.07
C ALA A 214 25.26 -21.94 -7.26
N PHE A 215 24.37 -21.47 -6.36
CA PHE A 215 23.62 -22.34 -5.45
C PHE A 215 22.16 -22.53 -5.85
N GLN A 216 21.53 -21.52 -6.45
CA GLN A 216 20.12 -21.57 -6.87
C GLN A 216 19.81 -20.46 -7.90
N PRO A 217 18.74 -20.63 -8.71
CA PRO A 217 18.26 -19.57 -9.59
C PRO A 217 17.99 -18.27 -8.83
N ARG A 218 18.25 -17.14 -9.48
CA ARG A 218 18.15 -15.81 -8.87
C ARG A 218 17.20 -14.92 -9.63
N VAL A 219 16.70 -13.90 -8.95
CA VAL A 219 15.96 -12.81 -9.58
C VAL A 219 16.69 -11.51 -9.29
N ILE A 220 17.17 -10.83 -10.33
CA ILE A 220 17.70 -9.48 -10.21
C ILE A 220 16.53 -8.51 -10.36
N LYS A 221 16.44 -7.52 -9.46
CA LYS A 221 15.42 -6.47 -9.53
C LYS A 221 16.06 -5.10 -9.34
N GLN A 222 15.65 -4.13 -10.14
CA GLN A 222 16.00 -2.72 -9.92
C GLN A 222 15.47 -2.24 -8.56
N ASN A 223 16.29 -1.52 -7.79
CA ASN A 223 15.95 -1.10 -6.43
C ASN A 223 14.67 -0.25 -6.41
N ARG A 224 14.56 0.73 -7.32
CA ARG A 224 13.32 1.49 -7.56
C ARG A 224 12.71 1.07 -8.89
N GLY A 225 11.46 0.64 -8.85
CA GLY A 225 10.72 0.16 -10.02
C GLY A 225 9.50 -0.65 -9.61
N SER A 226 8.44 -0.58 -10.42
CA SER A 226 7.16 -1.26 -10.20
C SER A 226 6.68 -1.90 -11.50
N ALA A 227 5.58 -2.65 -11.43
CA ALA A 227 4.89 -3.25 -12.59
C ALA A 227 5.77 -4.16 -13.48
N GLY A 228 6.73 -4.87 -12.89
CA GLY A 228 7.59 -5.81 -13.62
C GLY A 228 8.79 -5.19 -14.34
N GLY A 229 8.92 -3.86 -14.34
CA GLY A 229 10.08 -3.18 -14.93
C GLY A 229 11.37 -3.49 -14.18
N GLY A 230 12.45 -3.75 -14.93
CA GLY A 230 13.78 -4.01 -14.37
C GLY A 230 13.83 -5.28 -13.53
N ILE A 231 13.26 -6.38 -14.03
CA ILE A 231 13.32 -7.71 -13.40
C ILE A 231 13.94 -8.69 -14.40
N TRP A 232 14.94 -9.45 -13.95
CA TRP A 232 15.59 -10.49 -14.72
C TRP A 232 15.55 -11.81 -13.94
N LEU A 233 15.14 -12.88 -14.62
CA LEU A 233 15.31 -14.25 -14.14
C LEU A 233 16.69 -14.71 -14.58
N CYS A 234 17.47 -15.25 -13.64
CA CYS A 234 18.87 -15.59 -13.87
C CYS A 234 19.19 -16.99 -13.34
#